data_AF-A0A2V5LZ89-F1
#
_entry.id   AF-A0A2V5LZ89-F1
#
_cell.length_a   1.000
_cell.length_b   1.000
_cell.length_c   1.000
_cell.angle_alpha   90.00
_cell.angle_beta   90.00
_cell.angle_gamma   90.00
#
_symmetry.space_group_name_H-M   'P 1'
#
loop_
_entity.id
_entity.type
_entity.pdbx_description
1 polymer ?
#
loop_
_entity_poly.entity_id
_entity_poly.type
_entity_poly.pdbx_seq_one_letter_code
_entity_poly.pdbx_strand_id
1 'polypeptide(L)'
;MFPNWTTNVKPPSGWCATPVPGSRWRSASESRPRRRLPAVPGRAGRPPARCPKSWPTSCASGPRNPPKKMRGTVGDREGEAAAALSDARDAFPADSRIRIELPDTAVPWGRTVLDAPGSVVILGEMYDAGAPVTSDSRLVLRDPERVSLTGPNGVGKTTLLNALRPLATVPAGYLRQRIGSGRESWEGLDDALSVVDNVRRGAPEAALASVREQLARFHFRGNLVNQAVGELSGGERFRVALARILLARPAPQLLFLDEPTNNLDLASTEQLVSALGDYEGALIVSSHDDAFLAELAPERRWELRRLNNY
;
A
#
# COMPACT_ATOMS: atom_id res chain seq x y z
N MET A 1 -10.19 42.23 27.92
CA MET A 1 -11.42 42.31 27.12
C MET A 1 -11.48 41.07 26.24
N PHE A 2 -12.21 40.04 26.69
CA PHE A 2 -12.50 38.83 25.94
C PHE A 2 -14.03 38.73 25.85
N PRO A 3 -14.65 38.56 24.67
CA PRO A 3 -16.08 38.30 24.61
C PRO A 3 -16.36 36.80 24.71
N ASN A 4 -17.04 36.43 25.78
CA ASN A 4 -17.76 35.17 25.97
C ASN A 4 -18.92 35.07 24.97
N TRP A 5 -18.96 34.02 24.16
CA TRP A 5 -20.16 33.60 23.42
C TRP A 5 -20.71 32.33 24.04
N THR A 6 -21.59 32.51 25.03
CA THR A 6 -22.53 31.49 25.50
C THR A 6 -23.84 31.66 24.75
N THR A 7 -24.10 30.82 23.75
CA THR A 7 -25.44 30.62 23.20
C THR A 7 -25.94 29.23 23.58
N ASN A 8 -26.85 29.28 24.55
CA ASN A 8 -27.65 28.20 25.09
C ASN A 8 -28.75 27.87 24.06
N VAL A 9 -28.66 26.71 23.40
CA VAL A 9 -29.76 26.19 22.55
C VAL A 9 -30.09 24.77 23.03
N LYS A 10 -31.27 24.68 23.63
CA LYS A 10 -31.92 23.48 24.15
C LYS A 10 -32.53 22.69 22.97
N PRO A 11 -32.30 21.38 22.82
CA PRO A 11 -32.96 20.61 21.76
C PRO A 11 -34.42 20.30 22.13
N PRO A 12 -35.36 20.30 21.17
CA PRO A 12 -36.72 19.87 21.43
C PRO A 12 -36.78 18.34 21.56
N SER A 13 -37.37 17.91 22.68
CA SER A 13 -37.77 16.55 22.98
C SER A 13 -38.97 16.12 22.15
N GLY A 14 -38.94 14.88 21.65
CA GLY A 14 -40.15 14.07 21.49
C GLY A 14 -40.47 13.63 20.07
N TRP A 15 -39.90 12.50 19.64
CA TRP A 15 -40.56 11.57 18.70
C TRP A 15 -40.31 10.14 19.17
N CYS A 16 -41.32 9.58 19.83
CA CYS A 16 -41.48 8.14 20.07
C CYS A 16 -42.43 7.61 18.99
N ALA A 17 -41.99 6.60 18.22
CA ALA A 17 -42.87 5.69 17.49
C ALA A 17 -42.16 4.34 17.27
N THR A 18 -42.50 3.42 18.16
CA THR A 18 -42.70 1.95 18.06
C THR A 18 -42.12 1.10 16.92
N PRO A 19 -41.76 -0.16 17.22
CA PRO A 19 -41.07 -1.09 16.31
C PRO A 19 -42.02 -1.85 15.39
N VAL A 20 -41.55 -2.20 14.18
CA VAL A 20 -42.24 -3.13 13.25
C VAL A 20 -41.36 -4.36 13.04
N PRO A 21 -41.91 -5.59 13.00
CA PRO A 21 -41.19 -6.81 13.33
C PRO A 21 -40.64 -7.57 12.12
N GLY A 22 -39.50 -8.24 12.36
CA GLY A 22 -39.21 -9.62 11.93
C GLY A 22 -39.19 -9.92 10.44
N SER A 23 -37.99 -10.03 9.86
CA SER A 23 -37.73 -11.04 8.83
C SER A 23 -36.43 -11.79 9.14
N ARG A 24 -36.63 -13.08 9.37
CA ARG A 24 -35.69 -14.10 9.81
C ARG A 24 -35.02 -14.68 8.57
N TRP A 25 -33.81 -14.26 8.24
CA TRP A 25 -33.04 -14.90 7.16
C TRP A 25 -32.08 -15.92 7.77
N ARG A 26 -32.40 -17.19 7.49
CA ARG A 26 -31.62 -18.37 7.86
C ARG A 26 -30.32 -18.39 7.06
N SER A 27 -29.28 -18.82 7.75
CA SER A 27 -27.98 -19.23 7.25
C SER A 27 -28.13 -20.23 6.10
N ALA A 28 -27.54 -19.92 4.95
CA ALA A 28 -27.24 -20.88 3.90
C ALA A 28 -25.72 -20.89 3.72
N SER A 29 -25.09 -21.89 4.31
CA SER A 29 -23.72 -22.29 4.03
C SER A 29 -23.68 -22.88 2.62
N GLU A 30 -23.10 -22.16 1.66
CA GLU A 30 -22.90 -22.68 0.31
C GLU A 30 -21.40 -22.77 0.00
N SER A 31 -20.90 -23.98 0.18
CA SER A 31 -19.57 -24.45 -0.15
C SER A 31 -19.31 -24.33 -1.66
N ARG A 32 -18.41 -23.43 -2.05
CA ARG A 32 -17.93 -23.29 -3.44
C ARG A 32 -17.04 -24.50 -3.83
N PRO A 33 -17.29 -25.15 -4.98
CA PRO A 33 -16.45 -26.25 -5.45
C PRO A 33 -15.14 -25.75 -6.07
N ARG A 34 -14.05 -26.46 -5.76
CA ARG A 34 -12.70 -26.27 -6.29
C ARG A 34 -12.69 -26.38 -7.82
N ARG A 35 -12.30 -25.33 -8.53
CA ARG A 35 -12.00 -25.37 -9.97
C ARG A 35 -10.72 -26.18 -10.20
N ARG A 36 -10.84 -27.29 -10.94
CA ARG A 36 -9.73 -28.09 -11.46
C ARG A 36 -9.13 -27.40 -12.69
N LEU A 37 -7.80 -27.24 -12.70
CA LEU A 37 -7.01 -26.83 -13.86
C LEU A 37 -7.01 -27.95 -14.93
N PRO A 38 -7.02 -27.64 -16.24
CA PRO A 38 -6.92 -28.65 -17.28
C PRO A 38 -5.48 -29.16 -17.46
N ALA A 39 -5.36 -30.48 -17.67
CA ALA A 39 -4.11 -31.19 -17.90
C ALA A 39 -3.64 -31.06 -19.37
N VAL A 40 -2.32 -30.99 -19.53
CA VAL A 40 -1.58 -30.94 -20.80
C VAL A 40 -1.64 -32.30 -21.54
N PRO A 41 -1.89 -32.36 -22.86
CA PRO A 41 -1.86 -33.63 -23.59
C PRO A 41 -0.42 -34.04 -23.95
N GLY A 42 -0.08 -35.28 -23.59
CA GLY A 42 1.18 -35.95 -23.95
C GLY A 42 1.25 -36.35 -25.43
N ARG A 43 2.47 -36.30 -25.97
CA ARG A 43 2.84 -36.63 -27.35
C ARG A 43 2.68 -38.12 -27.66
N ALA A 44 2.03 -38.43 -28.78
CA ALA A 44 2.04 -39.75 -29.41
C ALA A 44 3.13 -39.82 -30.51
N GLY A 45 3.83 -40.96 -30.54
CA GLY A 45 5.04 -41.18 -31.33
C GLY A 45 4.85 -41.48 -32.83
N ARG A 46 5.99 -41.56 -33.53
CA ARG A 46 6.15 -42.15 -34.86
C ARG A 46 7.43 -43.01 -34.90
N PRO A 47 7.49 -44.04 -35.76
CA PRO A 47 8.28 -45.26 -35.55
C PRO A 47 9.72 -45.18 -36.11
N PRO A 48 10.60 -46.16 -35.80
CA PRO A 48 12.03 -46.06 -36.08
C PRO A 48 12.40 -46.70 -37.42
N ALA A 49 13.50 -46.22 -38.02
CA ALA A 49 14.19 -46.95 -39.07
C ALA A 49 15.72 -46.84 -38.93
N ARG A 50 16.30 -48.02 -38.62
CA ARG A 50 17.61 -48.56 -39.07
C ARG A 50 18.91 -47.85 -38.66
N CYS A 51 19.66 -48.57 -37.83
CA CYS A 51 21.13 -48.57 -37.84
C CYS A 51 21.68 -49.57 -38.87
N PRO A 52 22.90 -49.35 -39.37
CA PRO A 52 23.85 -50.44 -39.49
C PRO A 52 25.22 -50.16 -38.83
N LYS A 53 25.60 -51.12 -37.99
CA LYS A 53 26.91 -51.75 -37.70
C LYS A 53 28.18 -51.16 -38.35
N SER A 54 29.18 -50.78 -37.53
CA SER A 54 30.44 -51.52 -37.25
C SER A 54 31.51 -50.64 -36.56
N TRP A 55 32.36 -51.25 -35.73
CA TRP A 55 33.50 -50.71 -34.95
C TRP A 55 34.80 -50.59 -35.80
N PRO A 56 35.99 -50.11 -35.31
CA PRO A 56 36.36 -49.30 -34.13
C PRO A 56 37.40 -48.16 -34.42
N THR A 57 37.85 -47.48 -33.33
CA THR A 57 39.19 -46.90 -33.04
C THR A 57 39.52 -45.42 -33.34
N SER A 58 39.99 -44.76 -32.26
CA SER A 58 41.04 -43.73 -32.13
C SER A 58 40.82 -42.25 -32.54
N CYS A 59 41.12 -41.40 -31.55
CA CYS A 59 41.82 -40.10 -31.61
C CYS A 59 41.17 -38.83 -32.21
N ALA A 60 41.05 -37.84 -31.31
CA ALA A 60 41.37 -36.41 -31.46
C ALA A 60 40.65 -35.58 -32.54
N SER A 61 39.81 -34.65 -32.10
CA SER A 61 39.89 -33.19 -32.37
C SER A 61 38.60 -32.50 -31.92
N GLY A 62 38.71 -31.45 -31.10
CA GLY A 62 37.56 -30.66 -30.66
C GLY A 62 37.07 -29.66 -31.72
N PRO A 63 35.81 -29.21 -31.66
CA PRO A 63 35.37 -28.04 -32.39
C PRO A 63 35.07 -26.85 -31.47
N ARG A 64 35.65 -25.70 -31.82
CA ARG A 64 35.24 -24.35 -31.40
C ARG A 64 33.80 -24.11 -31.86
N ASN A 65 32.91 -23.76 -30.92
CA ASN A 65 31.58 -23.23 -31.24
C ASN A 65 31.66 -21.68 -31.29
N PRO A 66 31.06 -21.00 -32.29
CA PRO A 66 30.99 -19.54 -32.32
C PRO A 66 29.98 -19.01 -31.29
N PRO A 67 30.15 -17.77 -30.76
CA PRO A 67 29.26 -17.24 -29.74
C PRO A 67 27.87 -16.94 -30.32
N LYS A 68 26.84 -17.60 -29.77
CA LYS A 68 25.43 -17.26 -30.00
C LYS A 68 25.18 -15.84 -29.45
N LYS A 69 24.86 -14.90 -30.34
CA LYS A 69 24.32 -13.58 -29.96
C LYS A 69 22.97 -13.77 -29.28
N MET A 70 22.91 -13.62 -27.95
CA MET A 70 21.66 -13.40 -27.22
C MET A 70 21.21 -11.97 -27.48
N ARG A 71 20.19 -11.82 -28.32
CA ARG A 71 19.45 -10.57 -28.49
C ARG A 71 18.06 -10.78 -27.90
N GLY A 72 17.96 -10.70 -26.57
CA GLY A 72 16.66 -10.51 -25.91
C GLY A 72 16.21 -9.08 -26.15
N THR A 73 14.94 -8.87 -26.49
CA THR A 73 14.38 -7.51 -26.59
C THR A 73 14.26 -6.92 -25.18
N VAL A 74 14.18 -5.59 -25.05
CA VAL A 74 14.09 -4.93 -23.73
C VAL A 74 12.87 -5.44 -22.95
N GLY A 75 11.75 -5.69 -23.63
CA GLY A 75 10.54 -6.25 -23.01
C GLY A 75 10.70 -7.69 -22.48
N ASP A 76 11.51 -8.53 -23.12
CA ASP A 76 11.77 -9.89 -22.62
C ASP A 76 12.56 -9.86 -21.30
N ARG A 77 13.50 -8.92 -21.18
CA ARG A 77 14.29 -8.71 -19.95
C ARG A 77 13.44 -8.15 -18.82
N GLU A 78 12.51 -7.25 -19.13
CA GLU A 78 11.55 -6.70 -18.16
C GLU A 78 10.61 -7.80 -17.65
N GLY A 79 10.13 -8.68 -18.54
CA GLY A 79 9.29 -9.82 -18.17
C GLY A 79 10.01 -10.87 -17.31
N GLU A 80 11.24 -11.26 -17.70
CA GLU A 80 12.07 -12.17 -16.88
C GLU A 80 12.46 -11.55 -15.53
N ALA A 81 12.77 -10.25 -15.51
CA ALA A 81 13.08 -9.55 -14.26
C ALA A 81 11.86 -9.45 -13.34
N ALA A 82 10.68 -9.17 -13.88
CA ALA A 82 9.43 -9.13 -13.11
C ALA A 82 9.05 -10.51 -12.56
N ALA A 83 9.22 -11.57 -13.36
CA ALA A 83 8.97 -12.95 -12.92
C ALA A 83 9.94 -13.39 -11.82
N ALA A 84 11.24 -13.10 -11.99
CA ALA A 84 12.25 -13.39 -10.96
C ALA A 84 12.00 -12.58 -9.66
N LEU A 85 11.49 -11.36 -9.76
CA LEU A 85 11.09 -10.55 -8.62
C LEU A 85 9.88 -11.16 -7.89
N SER A 86 8.89 -11.65 -8.64
CA SER A 86 7.72 -12.35 -8.09
C SER A 86 8.12 -13.64 -7.38
N ASP A 87 8.97 -14.46 -8.01
CA ASP A 87 9.46 -15.71 -7.42
C ASP A 87 10.28 -15.46 -6.13
N ALA A 88 11.02 -14.34 -6.08
CA ALA A 88 11.75 -13.92 -4.89
C ALA A 88 10.81 -13.43 -3.76
N ARG A 89 9.64 -12.85 -4.09
CA ARG A 89 8.61 -12.45 -3.10
C ARG A 89 7.98 -13.67 -2.44
N ASP A 90 7.62 -14.66 -3.25
CA ASP A 90 6.98 -15.88 -2.74
C ASP A 90 7.93 -16.72 -1.86
N ALA A 91 9.25 -16.51 -1.98
CA ALA A 91 10.27 -17.14 -1.15
C ALA A 91 10.47 -16.49 0.23
N PHE A 92 9.84 -15.33 0.51
CA PHE A 92 10.09 -14.59 1.74
C PHE A 92 9.46 -15.27 2.97
N PRO A 93 10.19 -15.42 4.10
CA PRO A 93 9.68 -16.11 5.27
C PRO A 93 8.46 -15.41 5.89
N ALA A 94 7.39 -16.16 6.16
CA ALA A 94 6.15 -15.68 6.78
C ALA A 94 6.36 -14.96 8.14
N ASP A 95 7.48 -15.22 8.82
CA ASP A 95 7.86 -14.65 10.12
C ASP A 95 8.33 -13.19 10.04
N SER A 96 8.43 -12.62 8.83
CA SER A 96 8.81 -11.22 8.59
C SER A 96 7.61 -10.28 8.40
N ARG A 97 6.38 -10.81 8.38
CA ARG A 97 5.15 -10.05 8.14
C ARG A 97 4.72 -9.30 9.39
N ILE A 98 4.38 -8.03 9.21
CA ILE A 98 3.80 -7.20 10.26
C ILE A 98 2.31 -7.55 10.37
N ARG A 99 1.90 -8.10 11.53
CA ARG A 99 0.49 -8.33 11.88
C ARG A 99 0.11 -7.51 13.11
N ILE A 100 -0.85 -6.62 12.96
CA ILE A 100 -1.22 -5.67 14.01
C ILE A 100 -2.73 -5.51 14.04
N GLU A 101 -3.31 -5.56 15.25
CA GLU A 101 -4.70 -5.20 15.45
C GLU A 101 -4.80 -3.67 15.55
N LEU A 102 -5.53 -3.05 14.61
CA LEU A 102 -5.73 -1.60 14.54
C LEU A 102 -7.22 -1.23 14.65
N PRO A 103 -7.94 -1.66 15.69
CA PRO A 103 -9.40 -1.44 15.77
C PRO A 103 -9.76 0.06 15.82
N ASP A 104 -8.89 0.90 16.37
CA ASP A 104 -9.11 2.35 16.47
C ASP A 104 -9.06 3.04 15.09
N THR A 105 -8.52 2.41 14.05
CA THR A 105 -8.47 2.97 12.69
C THR A 105 -9.73 2.67 11.86
N ALA A 106 -10.62 1.81 12.37
CA ALA A 106 -11.80 1.37 11.65
C ALA A 106 -12.72 2.55 11.24
N VAL A 107 -13.14 2.54 9.97
CA VAL A 107 -14.14 3.46 9.43
C VAL A 107 -15.48 2.74 9.33
N PRO A 108 -16.52 3.17 10.07
CA PRO A 108 -17.86 2.60 9.93
C PRO A 108 -18.44 2.86 8.54
N TRP A 109 -19.22 1.90 8.02
CA TRP A 109 -19.99 2.07 6.79
C TRP A 109 -20.97 3.25 6.90
N GLY A 110 -21.13 3.99 5.80
CA GLY A 110 -21.85 5.25 5.67
C GLY A 110 -21.04 6.50 6.04
N ARG A 111 -19.83 6.37 6.60
CA ARG A 111 -19.03 7.52 7.06
C ARG A 111 -18.30 8.16 5.89
N THR A 112 -18.41 9.47 5.76
CA THR A 112 -17.58 10.25 4.82
C THR A 112 -16.24 10.57 5.48
N VAL A 113 -15.14 10.23 4.82
CA VAL A 113 -13.75 10.41 5.31
C VAL A 113 -13.01 11.53 4.56
N LEU A 114 -13.45 11.85 3.35
CA LEU A 114 -12.96 12.97 2.55
C LEU A 114 -14.13 13.56 1.76
N ASP A 115 -14.25 14.89 1.76
CA ASP A 115 -15.17 15.63 0.89
C ASP A 115 -14.42 16.84 0.34
N ALA A 116 -14.00 16.76 -0.92
CA ALA A 116 -13.20 17.77 -1.58
C ALA A 116 -13.90 18.31 -2.83
N PRO A 117 -14.03 19.64 -2.99
CA PRO A 117 -14.54 20.22 -4.23
C PRO A 117 -13.52 20.00 -5.36
N GLY A 118 -14.01 19.66 -6.54
CA GLY A 118 -13.20 19.41 -7.73
C GLY A 118 -12.31 20.60 -8.09
N SER A 119 -12.73 21.84 -7.76
CA SER A 119 -11.93 23.05 -7.90
C SER A 119 -10.59 23.05 -7.17
N VAL A 120 -10.47 22.34 -6.03
CA VAL A 120 -9.20 22.21 -5.27
C VAL A 120 -8.24 21.21 -5.92
N VAL A 121 -8.77 20.38 -6.82
CA VAL A 121 -8.13 19.21 -7.39
C VAL A 121 -7.55 19.51 -8.79
N ILE A 122 -7.95 20.63 -9.42
CA ILE A 122 -7.57 21.04 -10.79
C ILE A 122 -6.11 21.56 -10.87
N LEU A 123 -5.16 20.75 -10.42
CA LEU A 123 -3.75 20.92 -10.76
C LEU A 123 -3.44 20.33 -12.16
N GLY A 124 -4.40 19.61 -12.75
CA GLY A 124 -4.33 18.95 -14.06
C GLY A 124 -5.69 18.34 -14.46
N GLU A 125 -5.68 17.44 -15.43
CA GLU A 125 -6.85 16.62 -15.78
C GLU A 125 -6.93 15.42 -14.85
N MET A 126 -7.91 15.41 -13.95
CA MET A 126 -8.16 14.27 -13.08
C MET A 126 -9.35 13.47 -13.58
N TYR A 127 -9.22 12.15 -13.55
CA TYR A 127 -10.27 11.20 -13.83
C TYR A 127 -10.54 10.35 -12.60
N ASP A 128 -11.82 10.11 -12.35
CA ASP A 128 -12.32 9.29 -11.27
C ASP A 128 -13.10 8.12 -11.86
N ALA A 129 -12.58 6.90 -11.70
CA ALA A 129 -13.11 5.70 -12.35
C ALA A 129 -13.34 5.89 -13.88
N GLY A 130 -12.50 6.72 -14.53
CA GLY A 130 -12.56 7.03 -15.96
C GLY A 130 -13.46 8.23 -16.32
N ALA A 131 -14.23 8.78 -15.40
CA ALA A 131 -15.02 9.99 -15.62
C ALA A 131 -14.17 11.26 -15.31
N PRO A 132 -14.20 12.31 -16.15
CA PRO A 132 -13.44 13.52 -15.88
C PRO A 132 -14.00 14.26 -14.65
N VAL A 133 -13.09 14.68 -13.76
CA VAL A 133 -13.39 15.53 -12.59
C VAL A 133 -13.34 16.98 -13.05
N THR A 134 -14.47 17.67 -12.97
CA THR A 134 -14.60 19.10 -13.32
C THR A 134 -14.57 19.99 -12.08
N SER A 135 -14.52 21.31 -12.26
CA SER A 135 -14.62 22.29 -11.17
C SER A 135 -15.85 22.11 -10.30
N ASP A 136 -16.94 21.65 -10.90
CA ASP A 136 -18.25 21.52 -10.25
C ASP A 136 -18.44 20.13 -9.62
N SER A 137 -17.47 19.24 -9.83
CA SER A 137 -17.47 17.89 -9.26
C SER A 137 -17.17 17.94 -7.76
N ARG A 138 -17.56 16.88 -7.03
CA ARG A 138 -17.08 16.62 -5.67
C ARG A 138 -16.40 15.27 -5.62
N LEU A 139 -15.19 15.25 -5.09
CA LEU A 139 -14.50 14.03 -4.72
C LEU A 139 -14.88 13.66 -3.29
N VAL A 140 -15.77 12.68 -3.19
CA VAL A 140 -16.22 12.14 -1.91
C VAL A 140 -15.66 10.73 -1.75
N LEU A 141 -15.00 10.49 -0.62
CA LEU A 141 -14.56 9.17 -0.17
C LEU A 141 -15.41 8.77 1.04
N ARG A 142 -15.96 7.56 0.98
CA ARG A 142 -16.81 7.01 2.04
C ARG A 142 -16.33 5.61 2.41
N ASP A 143 -16.66 5.17 3.62
CA ASP A 143 -16.41 3.81 4.08
C ASP A 143 -14.88 3.53 4.15
N PRO A 144 -14.40 2.32 4.45
CA PRO A 144 -12.97 2.00 4.40
C PRO A 144 -12.51 1.74 2.96
N GLU A 145 -12.85 2.66 2.05
CA GLU A 145 -12.55 2.58 0.63
C GLU A 145 -11.05 2.82 0.36
N ARG A 146 -10.47 2.03 -0.54
CA ARG A 146 -9.07 2.10 -0.96
C ARG A 146 -9.00 2.63 -2.39
N VAL A 147 -8.31 3.76 -2.53
CA VAL A 147 -8.16 4.48 -3.79
C VAL A 147 -6.71 4.48 -4.22
N SER A 148 -6.48 4.14 -5.49
CA SER A 148 -5.19 4.35 -6.14
C SER A 148 -5.17 5.69 -6.87
N LEU A 149 -4.13 6.48 -6.66
CA LEU A 149 -3.81 7.66 -7.43
C LEU A 149 -2.67 7.32 -8.39
N THR A 150 -2.99 7.25 -9.67
CA THR A 150 -2.07 6.90 -10.75
C THR A 150 -1.78 8.11 -11.63
N GLY A 151 -0.62 8.13 -12.28
CA GLY A 151 -0.25 9.19 -13.21
C GLY A 151 1.26 9.26 -13.42
N PRO A 152 1.72 9.91 -14.51
CA PRO A 152 3.13 10.05 -14.82
C PRO A 152 3.93 10.72 -13.69
N ASN A 153 5.23 10.43 -13.62
CA ASN A 153 6.11 11.10 -12.68
C ASN A 153 6.15 12.61 -12.96
N GLY A 154 6.05 13.43 -11.91
CA GLY A 154 6.03 14.89 -12.03
C GLY A 154 4.69 15.49 -12.50
N VAL A 155 3.60 14.72 -12.56
CA VAL A 155 2.26 15.23 -12.90
C VAL A 155 1.60 16.01 -11.74
N GLY A 156 2.11 15.87 -10.52
CA GLY A 156 1.58 16.57 -9.34
C GLY A 156 0.83 15.69 -8.33
N LYS A 157 1.04 14.36 -8.32
CA LYS A 157 0.42 13.42 -7.35
C LYS A 157 0.64 13.87 -5.91
N THR A 158 1.89 14.12 -5.52
CA THR A 158 2.24 14.69 -4.20
C THR A 158 1.51 16.02 -3.93
N THR A 159 1.40 16.90 -4.92
CA THR A 159 0.72 18.19 -4.77
C THR A 159 -0.77 17.99 -4.52
N LEU A 160 -1.40 17.06 -5.25
CA LEU A 160 -2.80 16.69 -5.05
C LEU A 160 -3.05 16.08 -3.67
N LEU A 161 -2.22 15.13 -3.22
CA LEU A 161 -2.35 14.55 -1.88
C LEU A 161 -2.22 15.63 -0.79
N ASN A 162 -1.30 16.58 -0.95
CA ASN A 162 -1.16 17.71 -0.02
C ASN A 162 -2.37 18.65 -0.03
N ALA A 163 -3.03 18.84 -1.18
CA ALA A 163 -4.25 19.63 -1.29
C ALA A 163 -5.49 18.92 -0.68
N LEU A 164 -5.55 17.59 -0.79
CA LEU A 164 -6.65 16.78 -0.23
C LEU A 164 -6.53 16.56 1.28
N ARG A 165 -5.31 16.43 1.81
CA ARG A 165 -5.05 16.19 3.24
C ARG A 165 -5.82 17.11 4.21
N PRO A 166 -5.82 18.46 4.05
CA PRO A 166 -6.56 19.35 4.94
C PRO A 166 -8.09 19.25 4.79
N LEU A 167 -8.59 18.57 3.76
CA LEU A 167 -10.02 18.37 3.50
C LEU A 167 -10.55 17.04 4.08
N ALA A 168 -9.69 16.25 4.71
CA ALA A 168 -10.11 15.04 5.42
C ALA A 168 -11.09 15.41 6.56
N THR A 169 -12.20 14.68 6.64
CA THR A 169 -13.24 14.89 7.67
C THR A 169 -13.01 14.02 8.91
N VAL A 170 -11.98 13.18 8.88
CA VAL A 170 -11.55 12.25 9.93
C VAL A 170 -10.06 12.42 10.21
N PRO A 171 -9.53 11.92 11.35
CA PRO A 171 -8.09 11.91 11.58
C PRO A 171 -7.35 11.25 10.42
N ALA A 172 -6.37 11.94 9.87
CA ALA A 172 -5.64 11.48 8.70
C ALA A 172 -4.15 11.33 8.98
N GLY A 173 -3.56 10.24 8.48
CA GLY A 173 -2.13 10.00 8.47
C GLY A 173 -1.53 10.26 7.10
N TYR A 174 -0.26 10.66 7.04
CA TYR A 174 0.46 10.86 5.79
C TYR A 174 1.84 10.22 5.84
N LEU A 175 2.04 9.21 4.99
CA LEU A 175 3.32 8.53 4.83
C LEU A 175 3.96 8.98 3.52
N ARG A 176 5.05 9.73 3.64
CA ARG A 176 5.81 10.26 2.52
C ARG A 176 7.30 10.10 2.75
N GLN A 177 8.00 9.56 1.75
CA GLN A 177 9.46 9.54 1.76
C GLN A 177 10.00 10.94 1.43
N ARG A 178 10.96 11.41 2.23
CA ARG A 178 11.72 12.63 1.99
C ARG A 178 13.09 12.25 1.44
N ILE A 179 13.32 12.59 0.18
CA ILE A 179 14.63 12.47 -0.45
C ILE A 179 15.32 13.83 -0.32
N GLY A 180 16.32 13.93 0.57
CA GLY A 180 17.05 15.18 0.80
C GLY A 180 18.46 14.93 1.33
N SER A 181 19.43 15.75 0.90
CA SER A 181 20.81 15.75 1.41
C SER A 181 21.51 14.39 1.44
N GLY A 182 21.21 13.50 0.49
CA GLY A 182 21.83 12.18 0.40
C GLY A 182 21.41 11.18 1.49
N ARG A 183 20.38 11.47 2.30
CA ARG A 183 19.80 10.52 3.26
C ARG A 183 18.32 10.34 2.98
N GLU A 184 17.90 9.08 2.91
CA GLU A 184 16.49 8.72 2.89
C GLU A 184 15.91 8.90 4.30
N SER A 185 14.86 9.72 4.40
CA SER A 185 14.11 9.92 5.62
C SER A 185 12.61 9.88 5.30
N TRP A 186 11.78 9.85 6.34
CA TRP A 186 10.33 9.85 6.21
C TRP A 186 9.75 11.09 6.87
N GLU A 187 8.68 11.64 6.31
CA GLU A 187 8.06 12.84 6.86
C GLU A 187 7.61 12.63 8.32
N GLY A 188 8.08 13.52 9.19
CA GLY A 188 7.75 13.49 10.62
C GLY A 188 8.67 12.61 11.48
N LEU A 189 9.67 11.92 10.90
CA LEU A 189 10.75 11.29 11.66
C LEU A 189 11.82 12.31 12.04
N ASP A 190 12.42 12.07 13.20
CA ASP A 190 13.53 12.82 13.77
C ASP A 190 14.68 11.87 14.04
N ASP A 191 15.74 11.99 13.24
CA ASP A 191 16.92 11.11 13.25
C ASP A 191 17.65 11.15 14.60
N ALA A 192 17.50 12.23 15.39
CA ALA A 192 18.16 12.36 16.69
C ALA A 192 17.40 11.65 17.83
N LEU A 193 16.13 11.34 17.64
CA LEU A 193 15.29 10.71 18.65
C LEU A 193 15.32 9.18 18.53
N SER A 194 15.03 8.53 19.65
CA SER A 194 14.88 7.07 19.68
C SER A 194 13.66 6.61 18.86
N VAL A 195 13.61 5.31 18.51
CA VAL A 195 12.42 4.70 17.87
C VAL A 195 11.17 4.97 18.69
N VAL A 196 11.23 4.72 20.00
CA VAL A 196 10.06 4.90 20.86
C VAL A 196 9.63 6.34 20.99
N ASP A 197 10.58 7.28 21.05
CA ASP A 197 10.25 8.70 21.15
C ASP A 197 9.66 9.24 19.84
N ASN A 198 10.13 8.76 18.68
CA ASN A 198 9.53 9.07 17.39
C ASN A 198 8.07 8.62 17.31
N VAL A 199 7.73 7.41 17.78
CA VAL A 199 6.34 6.93 17.81
C VAL A 199 5.52 7.68 18.85
N ARG A 200 6.05 7.93 20.04
CA ARG A 200 5.36 8.69 21.10
C ARG A 200 5.06 10.13 20.71
N ARG A 201 5.81 10.75 19.79
CA ARG A 201 5.45 12.06 19.23
C ARG A 201 4.13 12.02 18.46
N GLY A 202 3.76 10.89 17.87
CA GLY A 202 2.46 10.66 17.23
C GLY A 202 1.35 10.26 18.22
N ALA A 203 1.73 9.83 19.44
CA ALA A 203 0.81 9.41 20.49
C ALA A 203 1.31 9.85 21.89
N PRO A 204 1.31 11.15 22.21
CA PRO A 204 1.95 11.67 23.43
C PRO A 204 1.36 11.10 24.72
N GLU A 205 0.05 10.87 24.72
CA GLU A 205 -0.73 10.31 25.82
C GLU A 205 -0.59 8.79 25.97
N ALA A 206 0.02 8.09 25.01
CA ALA A 206 0.20 6.65 25.11
C ALA A 206 1.28 6.28 26.15
N ALA A 207 0.95 5.32 27.00
CA ALA A 207 1.88 4.79 28.00
C ALA A 207 3.08 4.13 27.30
N LEU A 208 4.29 4.41 27.79
CA LEU A 208 5.54 3.90 27.21
C LEU A 208 5.55 2.37 27.04
N ALA A 209 5.04 1.64 28.04
CA ALA A 209 4.94 0.18 27.99
C ALA A 209 4.06 -0.32 26.82
N SER A 210 2.92 0.33 26.60
CA SER A 210 2.01 -0.01 25.50
C SER A 210 2.63 0.28 24.13
N VAL A 211 3.34 1.41 24.00
CA VAL A 211 4.05 1.73 22.75
C VAL A 211 5.16 0.71 22.46
N ARG A 212 5.92 0.28 23.48
CA ARG A 212 6.95 -0.77 23.34
C ARG A 212 6.35 -2.11 22.92
N GLU A 213 5.19 -2.47 23.47
CA GLU A 213 4.47 -3.69 23.12
C GLU A 213 4.03 -3.67 21.65
N GLN A 214 3.46 -2.55 21.20
CA GLN A 214 3.04 -2.39 19.80
C GLN A 214 4.24 -2.37 18.85
N LEU A 215 5.34 -1.69 19.22
CA LEU A 215 6.59 -1.66 18.46
C LEU A 215 7.23 -3.06 18.28
N ALA A 216 7.02 -3.98 19.22
CA ALA A 216 7.48 -5.36 19.07
C ALA A 216 6.82 -6.10 17.90
N ARG A 217 5.62 -5.67 17.46
CA ARG A 217 4.92 -6.17 16.26
C ARG A 217 5.50 -5.62 14.96
N PHE A 218 6.18 -4.48 15.03
CA PHE A 218 7.01 -3.92 13.94
C PHE A 218 8.46 -4.44 13.99
N HIS A 219 8.72 -5.53 14.71
CA HIS A 219 10.04 -6.12 14.91
C HIS A 219 11.05 -5.24 15.67
N PHE A 220 10.61 -4.20 16.38
CA PHE A 220 11.47 -3.43 17.28
C PHE A 220 11.44 -4.04 18.68
N ARG A 221 12.51 -4.78 19.04
CA ARG A 221 12.62 -5.48 20.34
C ARG A 221 13.89 -5.09 21.09
N GLY A 222 13.85 -5.23 22.42
CA GLY A 222 15.00 -4.99 23.28
C GLY A 222 15.54 -3.57 23.17
N ASN A 223 16.86 -3.45 22.98
CA ASN A 223 17.56 -2.17 22.91
C ASN A 223 17.30 -1.38 21.61
N LEU A 224 16.85 -2.05 20.54
CA LEU A 224 16.57 -1.41 19.26
C LEU A 224 15.52 -0.29 19.40
N VAL A 225 14.60 -0.45 20.34
CA VAL A 225 13.54 0.53 20.65
C VAL A 225 14.09 1.85 21.21
N ASN A 226 15.27 1.81 21.84
CA ASN A 226 15.93 3.00 22.40
C ASN A 226 16.98 3.58 21.44
N GLN A 227 17.25 2.92 20.31
CA GLN A 227 18.26 3.37 19.35
C GLN A 227 17.74 4.60 18.57
N ALA A 228 18.65 5.53 18.26
CA ALA A 228 18.35 6.70 17.45
C ALA A 228 17.96 6.28 16.02
N VAL A 229 16.90 6.89 15.47
CA VAL A 229 16.43 6.59 14.11
C VAL A 229 17.50 6.85 13.05
N GLY A 230 18.40 7.82 13.29
CA GLY A 230 19.52 8.14 12.43
C GLY A 230 20.56 7.02 12.26
N GLU A 231 20.54 5.99 13.10
CA GLU A 231 21.45 4.83 13.06
C GLU A 231 20.83 3.60 12.37
N LEU A 232 19.52 3.64 12.11
CA LEU A 232 18.77 2.54 11.51
C LEU A 232 18.99 2.44 10.00
N SER A 233 18.84 1.22 9.47
CA SER A 233 18.76 0.96 8.02
C SER A 233 17.52 1.59 7.38
N GLY A 234 17.49 1.73 6.06
CA GLY A 234 16.35 2.31 5.33
C GLY A 234 15.01 1.59 5.60
N GLY A 235 15.01 0.25 5.58
CA GLY A 235 13.83 -0.57 5.89
C GLY A 235 13.39 -0.46 7.36
N GLU A 236 14.32 -0.35 8.30
CA GLU A 236 13.99 -0.08 9.70
C GLU A 236 13.37 1.31 9.87
N ARG A 237 13.95 2.35 9.26
CA ARG A 237 13.36 3.71 9.28
C ARG A 237 11.95 3.72 8.71
N PHE A 238 11.72 2.98 7.63
CA PHE A 238 10.39 2.80 7.06
C PHE A 238 9.43 2.17 8.07
N ARG A 239 9.81 1.08 8.74
CA ARG A 239 8.98 0.47 9.80
C ARG A 239 8.68 1.44 10.94
N VAL A 240 9.63 2.31 11.33
CA VAL A 240 9.38 3.35 12.34
C VAL A 240 8.37 4.39 11.82
N ALA A 241 8.50 4.83 10.57
CA ALA A 241 7.57 5.77 9.95
C ALA A 241 6.14 5.21 9.91
N LEU A 242 6.02 3.94 9.51
CA LEU A 242 4.76 3.22 9.47
C LEU A 242 4.17 3.07 10.88
N ALA A 243 4.96 2.64 11.86
CA ALA A 243 4.53 2.51 13.25
C ALA A 243 4.08 3.85 13.83
N ARG A 244 4.83 4.93 13.60
CA ARG A 244 4.48 6.28 14.07
C ARG A 244 3.10 6.71 13.58
N ILE A 245 2.76 6.41 12.32
CA ILE A 245 1.49 6.83 11.72
C ILE A 245 0.35 5.91 12.18
N LEU A 246 0.52 4.59 12.09
CA LEU A 246 -0.53 3.63 12.43
C LEU A 246 -0.87 3.64 13.93
N LEU A 247 0.11 3.92 14.79
CA LEU A 247 -0.07 3.98 16.24
C LEU A 247 -0.35 5.41 16.74
N ALA A 248 -0.56 6.37 15.84
CA ALA A 248 -0.85 7.75 16.23
C ALA A 248 -2.15 7.85 17.03
N ARG A 249 -2.25 8.90 17.86
CA ARG A 249 -3.45 9.21 18.66
C ARG A 249 -3.84 10.67 18.36
N PRO A 250 -5.06 10.94 17.83
CA PRO A 250 -6.08 9.96 17.42
C PRO A 250 -5.62 9.04 16.29
N ALA A 251 -6.14 7.81 16.26
CA ALA A 251 -5.80 6.83 15.24
C ALA A 251 -6.28 7.29 13.86
N PRO A 252 -5.44 7.19 12.81
CA PRO A 252 -5.80 7.68 11.49
C PRO A 252 -6.86 6.77 10.85
N GLN A 253 -7.99 7.36 10.50
CA GLN A 253 -9.09 6.72 9.78
C GLN A 253 -8.98 6.91 8.26
N LEU A 254 -8.14 7.84 7.82
CA LEU A 254 -7.73 8.01 6.42
C LEU A 254 -6.21 8.03 6.32
N LEU A 255 -5.64 7.18 5.46
CA LEU A 255 -4.20 7.19 5.18
C LEU A 255 -3.92 7.73 3.78
N PHE A 256 -3.01 8.67 3.70
CA PHE A 256 -2.40 9.12 2.45
C PHE A 256 -1.01 8.50 2.35
N LEU A 257 -0.74 7.74 1.28
CA LEU A 257 0.57 7.17 0.99
C LEU A 257 1.11 7.78 -0.29
N ASP A 258 2.29 8.42 -0.23
CA ASP A 258 2.92 9.09 -1.38
C ASP A 258 4.17 8.32 -1.81
N GLU A 259 4.03 7.52 -2.87
CA GLU A 259 5.06 6.63 -3.43
C GLU A 259 5.75 5.78 -2.35
N PRO A 260 4.98 5.02 -1.55
CA PRO A 260 5.50 4.38 -0.33
C PRO A 260 6.46 3.23 -0.61
N THR A 261 6.49 2.67 -1.81
CA THR A 261 7.38 1.58 -2.22
C THR A 261 8.70 2.05 -2.81
N ASN A 262 8.89 3.37 -2.97
CA ASN A 262 10.10 3.90 -3.56
C ASN A 262 11.32 3.63 -2.66
N ASN A 263 12.41 3.15 -3.24
CA ASN A 263 13.64 2.75 -2.54
C ASN A 263 13.44 1.72 -1.40
N LEU A 264 12.29 1.03 -1.36
CA LEU A 264 12.10 -0.10 -0.47
C LEU A 264 12.66 -1.38 -1.08
N ASP A 265 13.28 -2.20 -0.24
CA ASP A 265 13.57 -3.58 -0.62
C ASP A 265 12.28 -4.40 -0.62
N LEU A 266 12.40 -5.63 -1.11
CA LEU A 266 11.28 -6.56 -1.23
C LEU A 266 10.63 -6.83 0.13
N ALA A 267 11.46 -7.04 1.15
CA ALA A 267 11.06 -7.29 2.52
C ALA A 267 10.19 -6.17 3.09
N SER A 268 10.62 -4.92 2.91
CA SER A 268 9.92 -3.74 3.42
C SER A 268 8.61 -3.50 2.66
N THR A 269 8.58 -3.82 1.36
CA THR A 269 7.36 -3.75 0.54
C THR A 269 6.31 -4.75 1.01
N GLU A 270 6.69 -6.01 1.26
CA GLU A 270 5.78 -7.02 1.81
C GLU A 270 5.28 -6.66 3.21
N GLN A 271 6.15 -6.06 4.03
CA GLN A 271 5.77 -5.54 5.35
C GLN A 271 4.73 -4.43 5.25
N LEU A 272 4.86 -3.53 4.26
CA LEU A 272 3.87 -2.50 3.98
C LEU A 272 2.53 -3.13 3.61
N VAL A 273 2.52 -4.05 2.63
CA VAL A 273 1.30 -4.71 2.17
C VAL A 273 0.62 -5.45 3.31
N SER A 274 1.36 -6.19 4.13
CA SER A 274 0.83 -6.90 5.29
C SER A 274 0.18 -5.95 6.30
N ALA A 275 0.86 -4.86 6.66
CA ALA A 275 0.33 -3.88 7.61
C ALA A 275 -0.90 -3.13 7.05
N LEU A 276 -0.92 -2.83 5.74
CA LEU A 276 -2.09 -2.26 5.08
C LEU A 276 -3.22 -3.27 4.88
N GLY A 277 -2.93 -4.57 4.88
CA GLY A 277 -3.93 -5.63 4.89
C GLY A 277 -4.76 -5.63 6.18
N ASP A 278 -4.11 -5.38 7.31
CA ASP A 278 -4.76 -5.28 8.63
C ASP A 278 -5.37 -3.90 8.92
N TYR A 279 -5.15 -2.91 8.04
CA TYR A 279 -5.68 -1.57 8.20
C TYR A 279 -7.17 -1.49 7.82
N GLU A 280 -8.03 -1.18 8.80
CA GLU A 280 -9.49 -1.13 8.64
C GLU A 280 -10.05 0.27 8.26
N GLY A 281 -9.19 1.22 7.95
CA GLY A 281 -9.58 2.57 7.54
C GLY A 281 -9.57 2.78 6.02
N ALA A 282 -9.85 4.02 5.61
CA ALA A 282 -9.80 4.40 4.20
C ALA A 282 -8.37 4.74 3.76
N LEU A 283 -8.07 4.50 2.49
CA LEU A 283 -6.71 4.62 1.96
C LEU A 283 -6.69 5.38 0.64
N ILE A 284 -5.75 6.31 0.47
CA ILE A 284 -5.41 6.92 -0.80
C ILE A 284 -3.92 6.70 -1.01
N VAL A 285 -3.56 5.91 -2.03
CA VAL A 285 -2.17 5.60 -2.34
C VAL A 285 -1.76 6.12 -3.71
N SER A 286 -0.73 6.95 -3.75
CA SER A 286 0.02 7.24 -4.98
C SER A 286 1.07 6.16 -5.16
N SER A 287 0.94 5.36 -6.21
CA SER A 287 1.95 4.40 -6.62
C SER A 287 1.89 4.18 -8.14
N HIS A 288 3.04 3.86 -8.70
CA HIS A 288 3.19 3.38 -10.08
C HIS A 288 3.66 1.92 -10.15
N ASP A 289 3.79 1.25 -8.99
CA ASP A 289 4.14 -0.17 -8.88
C ASP A 289 2.86 -1.01 -9.02
N ASP A 290 2.69 -1.60 -10.21
CA ASP A 290 1.53 -2.45 -10.53
C ASP A 290 1.45 -3.69 -9.64
N ALA A 291 2.58 -4.26 -9.21
CA ALA A 291 2.58 -5.44 -8.35
C ALA A 291 2.11 -5.09 -6.94
N PHE A 292 2.58 -3.97 -6.39
CA PHE A 292 2.10 -3.45 -5.11
C PHE A 292 0.60 -3.10 -5.16
N LEU A 293 0.13 -2.44 -6.23
CA LEU A 293 -1.28 -2.10 -6.39
C LEU A 293 -2.17 -3.35 -6.57
N ALA A 294 -1.67 -4.38 -7.26
CA ALA A 294 -2.38 -5.64 -7.41
C ALA A 294 -2.57 -6.37 -6.07
N GLU A 295 -1.56 -6.36 -5.21
CA GLU A 295 -1.65 -6.93 -3.86
C GLU A 295 -2.57 -6.12 -2.94
N LEU A 296 -2.53 -4.78 -3.05
CA LEU A 296 -3.36 -3.89 -2.24
C LEU A 296 -4.85 -3.91 -2.65
N ALA A 297 -5.12 -4.22 -3.92
CA ALA A 297 -6.45 -4.34 -4.53
C ALA A 297 -7.39 -3.14 -4.27
N PRO A 298 -7.01 -1.91 -4.65
CA PRO A 298 -7.86 -0.73 -4.48
C PRO A 298 -9.16 -0.84 -5.28
N GLU A 299 -10.29 -0.45 -4.70
CA GLU A 299 -11.61 -0.55 -5.34
C GLU A 299 -11.84 0.56 -6.36
N ARG A 300 -11.19 1.72 -6.19
CA ARG A 300 -11.36 2.90 -7.05
C ARG A 300 -10.01 3.41 -7.53
N ARG A 301 -10.01 3.91 -8.77
CA ARG A 301 -8.83 4.49 -9.40
C ARG A 301 -9.06 5.94 -9.74
N TRP A 302 -8.17 6.77 -9.22
CA TRP A 302 -7.95 8.14 -9.61
C TRP A 302 -6.77 8.21 -10.56
N GLU A 303 -6.95 8.89 -11.68
CA GLU A 303 -5.90 9.09 -12.67
C GLU A 303 -5.66 10.59 -12.84
N LEU A 304 -4.43 11.02 -12.56
CA LEU A 304 -4.00 12.39 -12.78
C LEU A 304 -3.17 12.44 -14.07
N ARG A 305 -3.69 13.15 -15.06
CA ARG A 305 -3.03 13.43 -16.33
C ARG A 305 -2.55 14.87 -16.36
N ARG A 306 -1.38 15.07 -16.97
CA ARG A 306 -0.84 16.41 -17.15
C ARG A 306 -1.64 17.10 -18.23
N LEU A 307 -2.08 18.32 -17.96
CA LEU A 307 -2.34 19.25 -19.05
C LEU A 307 -0.98 19.68 -19.60
N ASN A 308 -0.70 19.34 -20.85
CA ASN A 308 0.14 20.21 -21.66
C ASN A 308 -0.62 21.52 -21.80
N ASN A 309 -0.33 22.52 -20.98
CA ASN A 309 -0.81 23.87 -21.23
C ASN A 309 0.37 24.75 -21.63
N TYR A 310 0.29 25.18 -22.90
CA TYR A 310 1.11 26.13 -23.66
C TYR A 310 2.35 25.57 -24.37
#